data_AF-A0A529GMM7-F1
#
_entry.id   AF-A0A529GMM7-F1
#
_cell.length_a   1.000
_cell.length_b   1.000
_cell.length_c   1.000
_cell.angle_alpha   90.00
_cell.angle_beta   90.00
_cell.angle_gamma   90.00
#
_symmetry.space_group_name_H-M   'P 1'
#
loop_
_entity.id
_entity.type
_entity.pdbx_description
1 polymer ?
#
loop_
_entity_poly.entity_id
_entity_poly.type
_entity_poly.pdbx_seq_one_letter_code
_entity_poly.pdbx_strand_id
1 'polypeptide(L)'
;LSAVGAIAPSVRKAEIERVRRKRPDSLDAYDLVLQAQPDVDSGMPEQVTRALVLLERAIALEPAYALAHGNAAMCHHCLFLRAGLQEINRTSSIRHARSAIVHGQDDALALTWAGFSIGMDAHDRAAAFTTLEAALVISPSSALTYILGSVILGWSGEAERAIEWSAQGMRLSPFDSWAWAAFDAQAMSHLLRGRYEEACRAAYKSVQANPAHSITYVQLAAALAKLGRLDEARAAAARVLELQPAFRYSRQFAGVNCAPALAKALGSALRDAGLPE
;
A
#
# COMPACT_ATOMS: atom_id res chain seq x y z
N LEU A 1 -18.47 -22.94 -17.70
CA LEU A 1 -19.37 -22.11 -16.87
C LEU A 1 -18.61 -20.87 -16.41
N SER A 2 -18.09 -20.11 -17.40
CA SER A 2 -18.52 -18.77 -17.83
C SER A 2 -18.29 -17.70 -16.76
N ALA A 3 -17.20 -16.96 -16.95
CA ALA A 3 -16.77 -15.80 -16.16
C ALA A 3 -17.89 -14.77 -15.91
N VAL A 4 -18.95 -14.76 -16.73
CA VAL A 4 -20.15 -13.95 -16.57
C VAL A 4 -20.87 -14.24 -15.22
N GLY A 5 -20.82 -15.47 -14.71
CA GLY A 5 -21.45 -15.85 -13.44
C GLY A 5 -20.74 -15.34 -12.18
N ALA A 6 -19.46 -14.97 -12.29
CA ALA A 6 -18.67 -14.42 -11.19
C ALA A 6 -18.59 -12.88 -11.23
N ILE A 7 -18.74 -12.28 -12.43
CA ILE A 7 -18.72 -10.83 -12.63
C ILE A 7 -20.05 -10.19 -12.18
N ALA A 8 -21.19 -10.82 -12.45
CA ALA A 8 -22.49 -10.24 -12.09
C ALA A 8 -22.69 -10.07 -10.56
N PRO A 9 -22.29 -11.02 -9.69
CA PRO A 9 -22.36 -10.84 -8.24
C PRO A 9 -21.35 -9.81 -7.70
N SER A 10 -20.14 -9.73 -8.25
CA SER A 10 -19.10 -8.79 -7.80
C SER A 10 -19.40 -7.35 -8.21
N VAL A 11 -19.92 -7.13 -9.42
CA VAL A 11 -20.44 -5.82 -9.87
C VAL A 11 -21.63 -5.41 -9.00
N ARG A 12 -22.57 -6.32 -8.72
CA ARG A 12 -23.72 -6.05 -7.85
C ARG A 12 -23.30 -5.78 -6.40
N LYS A 13 -22.24 -6.42 -5.89
CA LYS A 13 -21.68 -6.14 -4.55
C LYS A 13 -20.97 -4.78 -4.51
N ALA A 14 -20.19 -4.46 -5.54
CA ALA A 14 -19.55 -3.16 -5.69
C ALA A 14 -20.59 -2.02 -5.86
N GLU A 15 -21.70 -2.27 -6.55
CA GLU A 15 -22.84 -1.36 -6.63
C GLU A 15 -23.58 -1.23 -5.30
N ILE A 16 -23.78 -2.31 -4.55
CA ILE A 16 -24.37 -2.28 -3.20
C ILE A 16 -23.47 -1.51 -2.22
N GLU A 17 -22.16 -1.67 -2.29
CA GLU A 17 -21.22 -0.87 -1.50
C GLU A 17 -21.18 0.59 -1.94
N ARG A 18 -21.29 0.89 -3.24
CA ARG A 18 -21.48 2.26 -3.75
C ARG A 18 -22.78 2.90 -3.25
N VAL A 19 -23.85 2.12 -3.10
CA VAL A 19 -25.16 2.57 -2.59
C VAL A 19 -25.16 2.76 -1.07
N ARG A 20 -24.31 2.03 -0.33
CA ARG A 20 -24.16 2.17 1.13
C ARG A 20 -23.26 3.32 1.57
N ARG A 21 -22.45 3.89 0.67
CA ARG A 21 -21.70 5.13 0.97
C ARG A 21 -22.70 6.23 1.24
N LYS A 22 -22.55 6.94 2.36
CA LYS A 22 -23.18 8.24 2.53
C LYS A 22 -22.76 9.09 1.33
N ARG A 23 -23.72 9.43 0.45
CA ARG A 23 -23.44 10.31 -0.67
C ARG A 23 -22.88 11.61 -0.09
N PRO A 24 -21.76 12.14 -0.61
CA PRO A 24 -21.25 13.41 -0.14
C PRO A 24 -22.35 14.46 -0.29
N ASP A 25 -22.35 15.45 0.60
CA ASP A 25 -23.32 16.54 0.51
C ASP A 25 -23.10 17.35 -0.78
N SER A 26 -21.87 17.32 -1.32
CA SER A 26 -21.49 17.90 -2.62
C SER A 26 -21.21 16.83 -3.69
N LEU A 27 -22.02 16.81 -4.75
CA LEU A 27 -21.77 15.98 -5.94
C LEU A 27 -20.49 16.41 -6.68
N ASP A 28 -20.14 17.69 -6.64
CA ASP A 28 -18.89 18.18 -7.25
C ASP A 28 -17.65 17.63 -6.50
N ALA A 29 -17.72 17.55 -5.17
CA ALA A 29 -16.65 16.96 -4.37
C ALA A 29 -16.51 15.46 -4.65
N TYR A 30 -17.64 14.76 -4.77
CA TYR A 30 -17.68 13.35 -5.17
C TYR A 30 -17.01 13.12 -6.53
N ASP A 31 -17.38 13.91 -7.55
CA ASP A 31 -16.87 13.78 -8.91
C ASP A 31 -15.36 14.03 -8.97
N LEU A 32 -14.84 14.95 -8.17
CA LEU A 32 -13.39 15.19 -8.05
C LEU A 32 -12.65 13.99 -7.47
N VAL A 33 -13.20 13.33 -6.43
CA VAL A 33 -12.61 12.11 -5.86
C VAL A 33 -12.63 10.97 -6.87
N LEU A 34 -13.73 10.81 -7.62
CA LEU A 34 -13.80 9.79 -8.68
C LEU A 34 -12.76 10.02 -9.79
N GLN A 35 -12.55 11.28 -10.19
CA GLN A 35 -11.53 11.64 -11.17
C GLN A 35 -10.11 11.40 -10.65
N ALA A 36 -9.88 11.59 -9.35
CA ALA A 36 -8.58 11.36 -8.73
C ALA A 36 -8.22 9.86 -8.62
N GLN A 37 -9.21 8.97 -8.49
CA GLN A 37 -8.99 7.58 -8.11
C GLN A 37 -7.99 6.80 -8.99
N PRO A 38 -7.99 6.90 -10.33
CA PRO A 38 -7.00 6.17 -11.14
C PRO A 38 -5.56 6.60 -10.87
N ASP A 39 -5.35 7.88 -10.58
CA ASP A 39 -4.03 8.43 -10.23
C ASP A 39 -3.64 8.07 -8.79
N VAL A 40 -4.60 7.92 -7.86
CA VAL A 40 -4.35 7.36 -6.51
C VAL A 40 -3.93 5.89 -6.61
N ASP A 41 -4.67 5.10 -7.39
CA ASP A 41 -4.48 3.65 -7.53
C ASP A 41 -3.15 3.28 -8.17
N SER A 42 -2.55 4.18 -8.95
CA SER A 42 -1.22 3.96 -9.50
C SER A 42 -0.17 3.86 -8.39
N GLY A 43 -0.39 4.56 -7.27
CA GLY A 43 0.57 4.69 -6.18
C GLY A 43 1.91 5.24 -6.65
N MET A 44 1.95 6.19 -7.59
CA MET A 44 3.21 6.73 -8.11
C MET A 44 3.33 8.23 -7.92
N PRO A 45 4.53 8.77 -7.60
CA PRO A 45 4.71 10.18 -7.26
C PRO A 45 4.05 11.16 -8.23
N GLU A 46 4.27 11.00 -9.54
CA GLU A 46 3.76 11.95 -10.54
C GLU A 46 2.22 11.94 -10.60
N GLN A 47 1.61 10.75 -10.57
CA GLN A 47 0.17 10.55 -10.60
C GLN A 47 -0.47 11.05 -9.30
N VAL A 48 0.06 10.66 -8.13
CA VAL A 48 -0.52 11.08 -6.84
C VAL A 48 -0.42 12.59 -6.63
N THR A 49 0.59 13.26 -7.21
CA THR A 49 0.64 14.73 -7.22
C THR A 49 -0.53 15.33 -8.02
N ARG A 50 -0.92 14.75 -9.16
CA ARG A 50 -2.13 15.19 -9.88
C ARG A 50 -3.41 14.89 -9.12
N ALA A 51 -3.49 13.70 -8.51
CA ALA A 51 -4.63 13.33 -7.67
C ALA A 51 -4.82 14.32 -6.53
N LEU A 52 -3.75 14.74 -5.85
CA LEU A 52 -3.82 15.72 -4.76
C LEU A 52 -4.46 17.04 -5.18
N VAL A 53 -4.23 17.54 -6.39
CA VAL A 53 -4.89 18.78 -6.88
C VAL A 53 -6.41 18.63 -6.90
N LEU A 54 -6.92 17.47 -7.31
CA LEU A 54 -8.36 17.19 -7.34
C LEU A 54 -8.91 16.97 -5.93
N LEU A 55 -8.17 16.23 -5.10
CA LEU A 55 -8.55 15.93 -3.72
C LEU A 55 -8.58 17.18 -2.84
N GLU A 56 -7.63 18.11 -3.00
CA GLU A 56 -7.61 19.40 -2.32
C GLU A 56 -8.81 20.27 -2.70
N ARG A 57 -9.21 20.25 -3.97
CA ARG A 57 -10.45 20.91 -4.42
C ARG A 57 -11.69 20.26 -3.84
N ALA A 58 -11.73 18.93 -3.75
CA ALA A 58 -12.84 18.21 -3.12
C ALA A 58 -12.97 18.57 -1.64
N ILE A 59 -11.85 18.63 -0.92
CA ILE A 59 -11.78 19.02 0.50
C ILE A 59 -12.15 20.50 0.68
N ALA A 60 -11.81 21.38 -0.26
CA ALA A 60 -12.22 22.78 -0.20
C ALA A 60 -13.74 22.95 -0.36
N LEU A 61 -14.39 22.10 -1.17
CA LEU A 61 -15.85 22.08 -1.34
C LEU A 61 -16.56 21.44 -0.13
N GLU A 62 -16.00 20.36 0.40
CA GLU A 62 -16.55 19.61 1.53
C GLU A 62 -15.43 19.22 2.51
N PRO A 63 -15.12 20.09 3.51
CA PRO A 63 -14.00 19.88 4.43
C PRO A 63 -14.10 18.63 5.31
N ALA A 64 -15.28 18.04 5.43
CA ALA A 64 -15.53 16.81 6.17
C ALA A 64 -15.55 15.56 5.27
N TYR A 65 -15.19 15.68 3.97
CA TYR A 65 -15.31 14.56 3.05
C TYR A 65 -14.26 13.48 3.32
N ALA A 66 -14.64 12.47 4.10
CA ALA A 66 -13.73 11.46 4.64
C ALA A 66 -12.94 10.69 3.56
N LEU A 67 -13.58 10.33 2.45
CA LEU A 67 -12.91 9.60 1.37
C LEU A 67 -11.86 10.45 0.66
N ALA A 68 -12.11 11.77 0.50
CA ALA A 68 -11.10 12.68 -0.05
C ALA A 68 -9.88 12.77 0.87
N HIS A 69 -10.11 12.87 2.19
CA HIS A 69 -9.05 12.80 3.18
C HIS A 69 -8.30 11.45 3.16
N GLY A 70 -8.99 10.32 3.06
CA GLY A 70 -8.36 9.00 2.97
C GLY A 70 -7.44 8.88 1.75
N ASN A 71 -7.93 9.24 0.57
CA ASN A 71 -7.12 9.24 -0.65
C ASN A 71 -5.94 10.22 -0.57
N ALA A 72 -6.13 11.42 0.02
CA ALA A 72 -5.05 12.38 0.20
C ALA A 72 -3.96 11.84 1.15
N ALA A 73 -4.36 11.12 2.20
CA ALA A 73 -3.42 10.45 3.10
C ALA A 73 -2.55 9.44 2.35
N MET A 74 -3.16 8.59 1.52
CA MET A 74 -2.43 7.62 0.68
C MET A 74 -1.49 8.31 -0.33
N CYS A 75 -1.93 9.41 -0.95
CA CYS A 75 -1.09 10.18 -1.87
C CYS A 75 0.16 10.74 -1.17
N HIS A 76 -0.02 11.34 0.00
CA HIS A 76 1.10 11.83 0.80
C HIS A 76 2.01 10.72 1.31
N HIS A 77 1.48 9.56 1.70
CA HIS A 77 2.29 8.37 2.02
C HIS A 77 3.18 7.98 0.83
N CYS A 78 2.61 7.92 -0.37
CA CYS A 78 3.35 7.63 -1.60
C CYS A 78 4.49 8.64 -1.82
N LEU A 79 4.22 9.93 -1.69
CA LEU A 79 5.25 10.98 -1.83
C LEU A 79 6.31 10.89 -0.74
N PHE A 80 5.94 10.59 0.51
CA PHE A 80 6.91 10.39 1.58
C PHE A 80 7.87 9.23 1.23
N LEU A 81 7.35 8.05 0.92
CA LEU A 81 8.16 6.86 0.68
C LEU A 81 8.97 6.91 -0.62
N ARG A 82 8.41 7.48 -1.69
CA ARG A 82 8.98 7.37 -3.05
C ARG A 82 9.52 8.68 -3.61
N ALA A 83 9.18 9.83 -3.03
CA ALA A 83 9.67 11.15 -3.47
C ALA A 83 10.64 11.81 -2.46
N GLY A 84 11.39 10.99 -1.72
CA GLY A 84 12.58 11.44 -0.98
C GLY A 84 12.40 11.65 0.53
N LEU A 85 11.44 10.98 1.17
CA LEU A 85 11.27 10.94 2.63
C LEU A 85 11.11 12.33 3.26
N GLN A 86 10.43 13.24 2.56
CA GLN A 86 10.19 14.58 3.06
C GLN A 86 9.13 14.54 4.17
N GLU A 87 9.50 15.00 5.37
CA GLU A 87 8.66 14.93 6.58
C GLU A 87 7.32 15.67 6.44
N ILE A 88 7.25 16.69 5.58
CA ILE A 88 6.00 17.39 5.27
C ILE A 88 4.93 16.44 4.70
N ASN A 89 5.34 15.47 3.87
CA ASN A 89 4.43 14.47 3.31
C ASN A 89 3.98 13.50 4.41
N ARG A 90 4.89 13.06 5.28
CA ARG A 90 4.55 12.20 6.41
C ARG A 90 3.53 12.88 7.34
N THR A 91 3.79 14.12 7.73
CA THR A 91 2.90 14.90 8.59
C THR A 91 1.54 15.12 7.92
N SER A 92 1.51 15.42 6.62
CA SER A 92 0.27 15.60 5.86
C SER A 92 -0.53 14.30 5.74
N SER A 93 0.13 13.17 5.50
CA SER A 93 -0.50 11.84 5.48
C SER A 93 -1.23 11.57 6.80
N ILE A 94 -0.54 11.74 7.93
CA ILE A 94 -1.11 11.51 9.27
C ILE A 94 -2.28 12.46 9.54
N ARG A 95 -2.16 13.74 9.17
CA ARG A 95 -3.23 14.73 9.34
C ARG A 95 -4.49 14.35 8.56
N HIS A 96 -4.34 14.00 7.28
CA HIS A 96 -5.46 13.58 6.45
C HIS A 96 -6.06 12.25 6.94
N ALA A 97 -5.24 11.28 7.34
CA ALA A 97 -5.72 10.02 7.90
C ALA A 97 -6.56 10.21 9.17
N ARG A 98 -6.13 11.08 10.09
CA ARG A 98 -6.91 11.41 11.29
C ARG A 98 -8.24 12.07 10.95
N SER A 99 -8.27 12.97 9.98
CA SER A 99 -9.51 13.60 9.52
C SER A 99 -10.45 12.58 8.87
N ALA A 100 -9.94 11.65 8.05
CA ALA A 100 -10.71 10.56 7.48
C ALA A 100 -11.33 9.64 8.56
N ILE A 101 -10.61 9.35 9.65
CA ILE A 101 -11.16 8.59 10.80
C ILE A 101 -12.27 9.36 11.52
N VAL A 102 -12.08 10.66 11.74
CA VAL A 102 -13.07 11.50 12.44
C VAL A 102 -14.37 11.60 11.64
N HIS A 103 -14.29 11.76 10.32
CA HIS A 103 -15.47 11.99 9.48
C HIS A 103 -16.03 10.75 8.80
N GLY A 104 -15.27 9.66 8.71
CA GLY A 104 -15.58 8.47 7.91
C GLY A 104 -15.96 7.24 8.71
N GLN A 105 -16.62 7.39 9.86
CA GLN A 105 -16.97 6.26 10.74
C GLN A 105 -17.85 5.18 10.04
N ASP A 106 -18.51 5.53 8.94
CA ASP A 106 -19.34 4.67 8.09
C ASP A 106 -18.78 4.47 6.67
N ASP A 107 -17.57 4.94 6.39
CA ASP A 107 -16.90 4.77 5.09
C ASP A 107 -15.70 3.81 5.19
N ALA A 108 -15.94 2.57 4.75
CA ALA A 108 -14.92 1.51 4.77
C ALA A 108 -13.64 1.87 4.00
N LEU A 109 -13.75 2.59 2.87
CA LEU A 109 -12.57 2.96 2.08
C LEU A 109 -11.79 4.10 2.74
N ALA A 110 -12.49 5.11 3.26
CA ALA A 110 -11.84 6.18 4.01
C ALA A 110 -11.06 5.64 5.21
N LEU A 111 -11.67 4.73 5.98
CA LEU A 111 -11.03 4.05 7.10
C LEU A 111 -9.89 3.14 6.65
N THR A 112 -10.00 2.45 5.51
CA THR A 112 -8.94 1.62 4.96
C THR A 112 -7.69 2.42 4.65
N TRP A 113 -7.82 3.52 3.91
CA TRP A 113 -6.70 4.41 3.61
C TRP A 113 -6.12 5.05 4.87
N ALA A 114 -6.98 5.51 5.77
CA ALA A 114 -6.55 6.12 7.02
C ALA A 114 -5.78 5.14 7.90
N GLY A 115 -6.30 3.92 8.10
CA GLY A 115 -5.66 2.87 8.88
C GLY A 115 -4.28 2.52 8.33
N PHE A 116 -4.15 2.42 7.01
CA PHE A 116 -2.87 2.20 6.35
C PHE A 116 -1.87 3.34 6.64
N SER A 117 -2.26 4.60 6.40
CA SER A 117 -1.40 5.76 6.67
C SER A 117 -1.03 5.89 8.15
N ILE A 118 -1.94 5.61 9.09
CA ILE A 118 -1.63 5.60 10.52
C ILE A 118 -0.59 4.53 10.85
N GLY A 119 -0.75 3.32 10.32
CA GLY A 119 0.19 2.22 10.58
C GLY A 119 1.57 2.47 9.99
N MET A 120 1.62 2.97 8.75
CA MET A 120 2.88 3.20 8.04
C MET A 120 3.59 4.47 8.49
N ASP A 121 2.87 5.59 8.62
CA ASP A 121 3.49 6.91 8.81
C ASP A 121 3.46 7.37 10.26
N ALA A 122 2.38 7.13 11.00
CA ALA A 122 2.35 7.43 12.45
C ALA A 122 3.03 6.31 13.28
N HIS A 123 3.28 5.15 12.66
CA HIS A 123 3.80 3.94 13.32
C HIS A 123 2.92 3.43 14.47
N ASP A 124 1.64 3.82 14.49
CA ASP A 124 0.67 3.35 15.48
C ASP A 124 -0.08 2.15 14.93
N ARG A 125 0.53 0.97 15.09
CA ARG A 125 0.00 -0.29 14.58
C ARG A 125 -1.31 -0.68 15.25
N ALA A 126 -1.47 -0.38 16.54
CA ALA A 126 -2.69 -0.68 17.27
C ALA A 126 -3.86 0.14 16.73
N ALA A 127 -3.69 1.46 16.59
CA ALA A 127 -4.73 2.31 16.01
C ALA A 127 -5.01 1.96 14.54
N ALA A 128 -3.99 1.59 13.77
CA ALA A 128 -4.15 1.12 12.39
C ALA A 128 -5.08 -0.10 12.31
N PHE A 129 -4.82 -1.15 13.10
CA PHE A 129 -5.65 -2.37 13.05
C PHE A 129 -7.05 -2.15 13.62
N THR A 130 -7.22 -1.34 14.67
CA THR A 130 -8.57 -0.91 15.11
C THR A 130 -9.34 -0.23 13.98
N THR A 131 -8.67 0.62 13.19
CA THR A 131 -9.29 1.32 12.06
C THR A 131 -9.61 0.38 10.89
N LEU A 132 -8.70 -0.55 10.55
CA LEU A 132 -8.92 -1.55 9.51
C LEU A 132 -10.03 -2.54 9.90
N GLU A 133 -10.12 -2.92 11.16
CA GLU A 133 -11.21 -3.76 11.68
C GLU A 133 -12.56 -3.04 11.60
N ALA A 134 -12.61 -1.74 11.92
CA ALA A 134 -13.81 -0.94 11.71
C ALA A 134 -14.22 -0.87 10.22
N ALA A 135 -13.26 -0.72 9.30
CA ALA A 135 -13.52 -0.83 7.86
C ALA A 135 -14.10 -2.21 7.48
N LEU A 136 -13.56 -3.30 8.04
CA LEU A 136 -14.06 -4.66 7.79
C LEU A 136 -15.43 -4.94 8.40
N VAL A 137 -15.82 -4.25 9.49
CA VAL A 137 -17.20 -4.32 10.00
C VAL A 137 -18.19 -3.74 8.98
N ILE A 138 -17.81 -2.65 8.29
CA ILE A 138 -18.65 -2.00 7.28
C ILE A 138 -18.65 -2.79 5.97
N SER A 139 -17.47 -3.21 5.51
CA SER A 139 -17.28 -4.06 4.32
C SER A 139 -16.41 -5.29 4.66
N PRO A 140 -17.02 -6.42 5.06
CA PRO A 140 -16.29 -7.65 5.36
C PRO A 140 -15.62 -8.30 4.15
N SER A 141 -15.93 -7.83 2.93
CA SER A 141 -15.39 -8.32 1.67
C SER A 141 -14.40 -7.36 1.02
N SER A 142 -13.96 -6.32 1.73
CA SER A 142 -12.99 -5.35 1.21
C SER A 142 -11.62 -6.00 1.00
N ALA A 143 -11.31 -6.33 -0.26
CA ALA A 143 -10.00 -6.88 -0.64
C ALA A 143 -8.88 -5.91 -0.28
N LEU A 144 -9.06 -4.62 -0.58
CA LEU A 144 -8.08 -3.57 -0.31
C LEU A 144 -7.70 -3.49 1.19
N THR A 145 -8.66 -3.63 2.11
CA THR A 145 -8.37 -3.57 3.55
C THR A 145 -7.45 -4.71 3.99
N TYR A 146 -7.69 -5.92 3.48
CA TYR A 146 -6.80 -7.07 3.73
C TYR A 146 -5.43 -6.88 3.07
N ILE A 147 -5.39 -6.37 1.83
CA ILE A 147 -4.14 -6.11 1.11
C ILE A 147 -3.29 -5.09 1.87
N LEU A 148 -3.82 -3.92 2.19
CA LEU A 148 -3.06 -2.87 2.88
C LEU A 148 -2.68 -3.27 4.31
N GLY A 149 -3.57 -3.96 5.04
CA GLY A 149 -3.22 -4.50 6.34
C GLY A 149 -2.06 -5.50 6.29
N SER A 150 -1.99 -6.32 5.23
CA SER A 150 -0.87 -7.26 5.04
C SER A 150 0.49 -6.57 4.90
N VAL A 151 0.52 -5.39 4.26
CA VAL A 151 1.75 -4.59 4.12
C VAL A 151 2.22 -4.10 5.49
N ILE A 152 1.31 -3.59 6.33
CA ILE A 152 1.63 -3.15 7.70
C ILE A 152 2.19 -4.32 8.51
N LEU A 153 1.54 -5.49 8.47
CA LEU A 153 1.98 -6.70 9.17
C LEU A 153 3.37 -7.15 8.71
N GLY A 154 3.62 -7.12 7.40
CA GLY A 154 4.90 -7.52 6.82
C GLY A 154 6.05 -6.64 7.32
N TRP A 155 5.90 -5.31 7.26
CA TRP A 155 6.90 -4.37 7.81
C TRP A 155 7.04 -4.48 9.32
N SER A 156 5.97 -4.91 10.00
CA SER A 156 5.92 -5.14 11.44
C SER A 156 6.59 -6.45 11.89
N GLY A 157 6.95 -7.31 10.95
CA GLY A 157 7.58 -8.60 11.22
C GLY A 157 6.58 -9.74 11.51
N GLU A 158 5.28 -9.51 11.32
CA GLU A 158 4.22 -10.48 11.54
C GLU A 158 3.95 -11.30 10.27
N ALA A 159 4.97 -12.03 9.82
CA ALA A 159 5.02 -12.67 8.50
C ALA A 159 3.83 -13.59 8.21
N GLU A 160 3.44 -14.45 9.15
CA GLU A 160 2.33 -15.40 8.97
C GLU A 160 1.00 -14.67 8.75
N ARG A 161 0.70 -13.69 9.60
CA ARG A 161 -0.52 -12.88 9.49
C ARG A 161 -0.51 -12.07 8.19
N ALA A 162 0.63 -11.54 7.78
CA ALA A 162 0.76 -10.83 6.50
C ALA A 162 0.48 -11.77 5.30
N ILE A 163 0.99 -13.00 5.32
CA ILE A 163 0.71 -14.00 4.28
C ILE A 163 -0.78 -14.35 4.25
N GLU A 164 -1.42 -14.54 5.42
CA GLU A 164 -2.85 -14.83 5.52
C GLU A 164 -3.71 -13.67 4.99
N TRP A 165 -3.41 -12.44 5.41
CA TRP A 165 -4.15 -11.23 4.99
C TRP A 165 -3.99 -10.97 3.49
N SER A 166 -2.77 -11.05 2.97
CA SER A 166 -2.53 -10.88 1.52
C SER A 166 -3.24 -11.96 0.70
N ALA A 167 -3.21 -13.23 1.13
CA ALA A 167 -3.93 -14.32 0.46
C ALA A 167 -5.45 -14.12 0.51
N GLN A 168 -5.98 -13.62 1.62
CA GLN A 168 -7.39 -13.28 1.76
C GLN A 168 -7.81 -12.17 0.80
N GLY A 169 -7.04 -11.07 0.74
CA GLY A 169 -7.27 -9.97 -0.19
C GLY A 169 -7.26 -10.44 -1.65
N MET A 170 -6.26 -11.22 -2.04
CA MET A 170 -6.15 -11.80 -3.38
C MET A 170 -7.28 -12.78 -3.72
N ARG A 171 -7.81 -13.51 -2.73
CA ARG A 171 -8.97 -14.41 -2.93
C ARG A 171 -10.26 -13.63 -3.15
N LEU A 172 -10.42 -12.47 -2.51
CA LEU A 172 -11.58 -11.60 -2.66
C LEU A 172 -11.54 -10.83 -3.99
N SER A 173 -10.36 -10.37 -4.41
CA SER A 173 -10.16 -9.63 -5.67
C SER A 173 -8.81 -10.02 -6.32
N PRO A 174 -8.77 -11.06 -7.19
CA PRO A 174 -7.54 -11.48 -7.85
C PRO A 174 -6.95 -10.47 -8.85
N PHE A 175 -7.76 -9.51 -9.29
CA PHE A 175 -7.41 -8.47 -10.28
C PHE A 175 -7.48 -7.06 -9.68
N ASP A 176 -7.31 -6.95 -8.36
CA ASP A 176 -7.29 -5.67 -7.65
C ASP A 176 -6.17 -4.75 -8.18
N SER A 177 -6.40 -3.45 -8.28
CA SER A 177 -5.37 -2.48 -8.69
C SER A 177 -4.18 -2.47 -7.73
N TRP A 178 -4.40 -2.87 -6.47
CA TRP A 178 -3.39 -3.00 -5.43
C TRP A 178 -2.86 -4.43 -5.24
N ALA A 179 -3.14 -5.36 -6.17
CA ALA A 179 -2.67 -6.74 -6.07
C ALA A 179 -1.13 -6.85 -5.95
N TRP A 180 -0.38 -5.91 -6.53
CA TRP A 180 1.07 -5.84 -6.37
C TRP A 180 1.47 -5.71 -4.89
N ALA A 181 0.73 -4.96 -4.08
CA ALA A 181 1.01 -4.74 -2.66
C ALA A 181 0.80 -6.02 -1.82
N ALA A 182 -0.14 -6.88 -2.23
CA ALA A 182 -0.33 -8.19 -1.60
C ALA A 182 0.89 -9.10 -1.86
N PHE A 183 1.40 -9.12 -3.08
CA PHE A 183 2.60 -9.88 -3.43
C PHE A 183 3.87 -9.31 -2.79
N ASP A 184 3.96 -7.98 -2.65
CA ASP A 184 5.03 -7.29 -1.91
C ASP A 184 5.04 -7.74 -0.42
N ALA A 185 3.88 -7.73 0.23
CA ALA A 185 3.74 -8.22 1.61
C ALA A 185 4.14 -9.70 1.75
N GLN A 186 3.78 -10.54 0.79
CA GLN A 186 4.19 -11.96 0.76
C GLN A 186 5.70 -12.10 0.59
N ALA A 187 6.31 -11.38 -0.35
CA ALA A 187 7.75 -11.44 -0.59
C ALA A 187 8.56 -11.07 0.65
N MET A 188 8.19 -9.96 1.30
CA MET A 188 8.79 -9.52 2.55
C MET A 188 8.62 -10.55 3.68
N SER A 189 7.43 -11.14 3.80
CA SER A 189 7.13 -12.14 4.83
C SER A 189 7.90 -13.44 4.62
N HIS A 190 8.02 -13.90 3.37
CA HIS A 190 8.84 -15.05 3.02
C HIS A 190 10.33 -14.80 3.28
N LEU A 191 10.84 -13.58 3.00
CA LEU A 191 12.21 -13.17 3.33
C LEU A 191 12.48 -13.29 4.83
N LEU A 192 11.59 -12.77 5.66
CA LEU A 192 11.72 -12.86 7.12
C LEU A 192 11.77 -14.30 7.63
N ARG A 193 11.08 -15.21 6.95
CA ARG A 193 11.01 -16.64 7.29
C ARG A 193 12.12 -17.49 6.66
N GLY A 194 13.05 -16.88 5.92
CA GLY A 194 14.11 -17.62 5.22
C GLY A 194 13.64 -18.44 4.02
N ARG A 195 12.42 -18.19 3.53
CA ARG A 195 11.78 -18.87 2.39
C ARG A 195 12.10 -18.13 1.10
N TYR A 196 13.38 -18.12 0.72
CA TYR A 196 13.90 -17.17 -0.28
C TYR A 196 13.37 -17.44 -1.69
N GLU A 197 13.12 -18.70 -2.06
CA GLU A 197 12.51 -19.07 -3.33
C GLU A 197 11.06 -18.56 -3.43
N GLU A 198 10.24 -18.75 -2.40
CA GLU A 198 8.89 -18.19 -2.37
C GLU A 198 8.91 -16.66 -2.37
N ALA A 199 9.85 -16.04 -1.65
CA ALA A 199 10.01 -14.60 -1.67
C ALA A 199 10.32 -14.08 -3.07
N CYS A 200 11.25 -14.73 -3.78
CA CYS A 200 11.61 -14.38 -5.14
C CYS A 200 10.40 -14.52 -6.10
N ARG A 201 9.61 -15.60 -5.97
CA ARG A 201 8.39 -15.79 -6.78
C ARG A 201 7.34 -14.72 -6.51
N ALA A 202 7.11 -14.37 -5.24
CA ALA A 202 6.17 -13.33 -4.86
C ALA A 202 6.64 -11.94 -5.37
N ALA A 203 7.93 -11.63 -5.22
CA ALA A 203 8.51 -10.38 -5.71
C ALA A 203 8.37 -10.25 -7.23
N TYR A 204 8.61 -11.32 -7.99
CA TYR A 204 8.38 -11.31 -9.45
C TYR A 204 6.92 -11.03 -9.83
N LYS A 205 5.94 -11.62 -9.11
CA LYS A 205 4.52 -11.33 -9.34
C LYS A 205 4.17 -9.87 -9.04
N SER A 206 4.73 -9.32 -7.96
CA SER A 206 4.56 -7.90 -7.64
C SER A 206 5.18 -6.99 -8.73
N VAL A 207 6.40 -7.30 -9.20
CA VAL A 207 7.05 -6.55 -10.32
C VAL A 207 6.21 -6.63 -11.59
N GLN A 208 5.66 -7.80 -11.91
CA GLN A 208 4.80 -7.96 -13.08
C GLN A 208 3.51 -7.13 -12.97
N ALA A 209 2.94 -7.04 -11.77
CA ALA A 209 1.73 -6.26 -11.52
C ALA A 209 2.00 -4.75 -11.46
N ASN A 210 3.16 -4.32 -10.95
CA ASN A 210 3.59 -2.93 -10.94
C ASN A 210 5.11 -2.79 -11.17
N PRO A 211 5.57 -2.64 -12.43
CA PRO A 211 6.99 -2.66 -12.76
C PRO A 211 7.74 -1.38 -12.38
N ALA A 212 7.04 -0.35 -11.91
CA ALA A 212 7.64 0.91 -11.49
C ALA A 212 7.71 1.04 -9.96
N HIS A 213 7.27 0.03 -9.20
CA HIS A 213 7.34 0.04 -7.73
C HIS A 213 8.75 -0.36 -7.23
N SER A 214 9.56 0.62 -6.82
CA SER A 214 10.96 0.42 -6.44
C SER A 214 11.15 -0.58 -5.29
N ILE A 215 10.27 -0.55 -4.28
CA ILE A 215 10.40 -1.39 -3.06
C ILE A 215 10.29 -2.88 -3.37
N THR A 216 9.51 -3.26 -4.37
CA THR A 216 9.45 -4.67 -4.77
C THR A 216 10.77 -5.15 -5.36
N TYR A 217 11.51 -4.30 -6.09
CA TYR A 217 12.85 -4.65 -6.55
C TYR A 217 13.86 -4.74 -5.41
N VAL A 218 13.69 -3.98 -4.32
CA VAL A 218 14.49 -4.14 -3.08
C VAL A 218 14.31 -5.54 -2.51
N GLN A 219 13.06 -6.01 -2.40
CA GLN A 219 12.75 -7.35 -1.92
C GLN A 219 13.28 -8.44 -2.87
N LEU A 220 13.15 -8.23 -4.19
CA LEU A 220 13.69 -9.13 -5.21
C LEU A 220 15.22 -9.24 -5.11
N ALA A 221 15.92 -8.11 -5.00
CA ALA A 221 17.37 -8.06 -4.82
C ALA A 221 17.81 -8.82 -3.57
N ALA A 222 17.11 -8.60 -2.44
CA ALA A 222 17.39 -9.31 -1.20
C ALA A 222 17.18 -10.82 -1.33
N ALA A 223 16.07 -11.25 -1.94
CA ALA A 223 15.78 -12.68 -2.14
C ALA A 223 16.81 -13.35 -3.05
N LEU A 224 17.16 -12.73 -4.17
CA LEU A 224 18.17 -13.24 -5.10
C LEU A 224 19.56 -13.33 -4.44
N ALA A 225 19.96 -12.33 -3.66
CA ALA A 225 21.22 -12.36 -2.93
C ALA A 225 21.25 -13.49 -1.89
N LYS A 226 20.16 -13.71 -1.15
CA LYS A 226 20.04 -14.84 -0.21
C LYS A 226 20.07 -16.21 -0.88
N LEU A 227 19.69 -16.29 -2.16
CA LEU A 227 19.81 -17.48 -3.00
C LEU A 227 21.19 -17.64 -3.67
N GLY A 228 22.12 -16.71 -3.45
CA GLY A 228 23.44 -16.71 -4.10
C GLY A 228 23.42 -16.26 -5.57
N ARG A 229 22.29 -15.79 -6.09
CA ARG A 229 22.10 -15.32 -7.48
C ARG A 229 22.51 -13.85 -7.59
N LEU A 230 23.77 -13.55 -7.31
CA LEU A 230 24.25 -12.18 -7.10
C LEU A 230 24.17 -11.29 -8.34
N ASP A 231 24.39 -11.82 -9.55
CA ASP A 231 24.28 -11.02 -10.78
C ASP A 231 22.86 -10.52 -11.01
N GLU A 232 21.87 -11.37 -10.78
CA GLU A 232 20.45 -11.00 -10.87
C GLU A 232 20.05 -10.06 -9.72
N ALA A 233 20.59 -10.26 -8.52
CA ALA A 233 20.39 -9.36 -7.39
C ALA A 233 20.89 -7.94 -7.69
N ARG A 234 22.06 -7.82 -8.33
CA ARG A 234 22.63 -6.54 -8.76
C ARG A 234 21.80 -5.88 -9.86
N ALA A 235 21.24 -6.66 -10.78
CA ALA A 235 20.31 -6.13 -11.78
C ALA A 235 19.03 -5.56 -11.14
N ALA A 236 18.46 -6.28 -10.16
CA ALA A 236 17.32 -5.77 -9.40
C ALA A 236 17.67 -4.51 -8.59
N ALA A 237 18.85 -4.47 -7.96
CA ALA A 237 19.38 -3.29 -7.27
C ALA A 237 19.57 -2.09 -8.20
N ALA A 238 20.11 -2.28 -9.40
CA ALA A 238 20.23 -1.22 -10.40
C ALA A 238 18.85 -0.66 -10.77
N ARG A 239 17.84 -1.53 -10.90
CA ARG A 239 16.48 -1.09 -11.19
C ARG A 239 15.86 -0.25 -10.08
N VAL A 240 16.18 -0.51 -8.81
CA VAL A 240 15.79 0.37 -7.68
C VAL A 240 16.37 1.76 -7.87
N LEU A 241 17.64 1.88 -8.24
CA LEU A 241 18.33 3.16 -8.40
C LEU A 241 17.89 3.91 -9.66
N GLU A 242 17.46 3.22 -10.72
CA GLU A 242 16.83 3.85 -11.87
C GLU A 242 15.47 4.48 -11.51
N LEU A 243 14.67 3.78 -10.70
CA LEU A 243 13.36 4.24 -10.27
C LEU A 243 13.44 5.31 -9.16
N GLN A 244 14.45 5.20 -8.29
CA GLN A 244 14.66 6.10 -7.16
C GLN A 244 16.16 6.36 -6.96
N PRO A 245 16.75 7.33 -7.71
CA PRO A 245 18.20 7.58 -7.70
C PRO A 245 18.81 7.89 -6.33
N ALA A 246 18.02 8.49 -5.43
CA ALA A 246 18.44 8.81 -4.07
C ALA A 246 18.13 7.70 -3.04
N PHE A 247 17.76 6.49 -3.48
CA PHE A 247 17.40 5.40 -2.58
C PHE A 247 18.56 5.03 -1.64
N ARG A 248 18.21 4.77 -0.38
CA ARG A 248 19.10 4.31 0.69
C ARG A 248 18.29 3.37 1.58
N TYR A 249 18.72 2.11 1.71
CA TYR A 249 17.87 1.12 2.39
C TYR A 249 17.73 1.41 3.89
N SER A 250 18.72 2.04 4.54
CA SER A 250 18.63 2.42 5.95
C SER A 250 17.56 3.49 6.18
N ARG A 251 17.48 4.49 5.28
CA ARG A 251 16.45 5.54 5.31
C ARG A 251 15.07 4.97 5.04
N GLN A 252 14.96 4.03 4.11
CA GLN A 252 13.72 3.32 3.83
C GLN A 252 13.22 2.58 5.08
N PHE A 253 14.09 1.81 5.74
CA PHE A 253 13.73 1.06 6.95
C PHE A 253 13.30 1.98 8.09
N ALA A 254 13.98 3.12 8.27
CA ALA A 254 13.58 4.12 9.25
C ALA A 254 12.22 4.74 8.91
N GLY A 255 11.98 5.07 7.63
CA GLY A 255 10.74 5.69 7.17
C GLY A 255 9.49 4.84 7.37
N VAL A 256 9.62 3.50 7.35
CA VAL A 256 8.50 2.56 7.57
C VAL A 256 8.52 1.89 8.94
N ASN A 257 9.43 2.29 9.83
CA ASN A 257 9.66 1.63 11.13
C ASN A 257 9.75 0.09 11.00
N CYS A 258 10.62 -0.34 10.09
CA CYS A 258 10.83 -1.75 9.76
C CYS A 258 11.23 -2.55 11.01
N ALA A 259 10.61 -3.72 11.21
CA ALA A 259 10.93 -4.59 12.31
C ALA A 259 12.43 -4.96 12.34
N PRO A 260 13.11 -4.96 13.50
CA PRO A 260 14.56 -5.18 13.59
C PRO A 260 15.03 -6.49 12.95
N ALA A 261 14.28 -7.57 13.13
CA ALA A 261 14.60 -8.88 12.53
C ALA A 261 14.56 -8.82 10.99
N LEU A 262 13.56 -8.13 10.44
CA LEU A 262 13.43 -7.93 9.00
C LEU A 262 14.52 -7.00 8.47
N ALA A 263 14.79 -5.88 9.14
CA ALA A 263 15.85 -4.94 8.75
C ALA A 263 17.22 -5.63 8.71
N LYS A 264 17.51 -6.51 9.68
CA LYS A 264 18.75 -7.33 9.70
C LYS A 264 18.79 -8.33 8.54
N ALA A 265 17.69 -9.02 8.27
CA ALA A 265 17.60 -10.00 7.19
C ALA A 265 17.82 -9.35 5.81
N LEU A 266 17.18 -8.20 5.58
CA LEU A 266 17.29 -7.43 4.35
C LEU A 266 18.65 -6.73 4.21
N GLY A 267 19.11 -5.99 5.23
CA GLY A 267 20.29 -5.12 5.12
C GLY A 267 21.56 -5.83 4.66
N SER A 268 21.82 -7.04 5.17
CA SER A 268 22.95 -7.86 4.70
C SER A 268 22.84 -8.23 3.22
N ALA A 269 21.67 -8.69 2.78
CA ALA A 269 21.44 -9.11 1.40
C ALA A 269 21.44 -7.92 0.41
N LEU A 270 20.93 -6.76 0.84
CA LEU A 270 20.92 -5.55 0.02
C LEU A 270 22.33 -4.98 -0.17
N ARG A 271 23.17 -5.05 0.86
CA ARG A 271 24.59 -4.72 0.75
C ARG A 271 25.30 -5.62 -0.26
N ASP A 272 25.06 -6.93 -0.21
CA ASP A 272 25.64 -7.90 -1.16
C ASP A 272 25.15 -7.65 -2.60
N ALA A 273 23.89 -7.21 -2.75
CA ALA A 273 23.30 -6.80 -4.03
C ALA A 273 23.80 -5.44 -4.54
N GLY A 274 24.61 -4.71 -3.76
CA GLY A 274 25.18 -3.42 -4.15
C GLY A 274 24.24 -2.22 -3.96
N LEU A 275 23.16 -2.36 -3.19
CA LEU A 275 22.33 -1.21 -2.83
C LEU A 275 23.01 -0.36 -1.74
N PRO A 276 22.96 0.97 -1.86
CA PRO A 276 23.56 1.85 -0.89
C PRO A 276 22.76 1.89 0.42
N GLU A 277 23.51 1.91 1.53
CA GLU A 277 23.00 1.94 2.90
C GLU A 277 22.33 3.26 3.25
#